data_AF-A0A1M5NTN3-F1
#
_entry.id   AF-A0A1M5NTN3-F1
#
_cell.length_a   1.000
_cell.length_b   1.000
_cell.length_c   1.000
_cell.angle_alpha   90.00
_cell.angle_beta   90.00
_cell.angle_gamma   90.00
#
_symmetry.space_group_name_H-M   'P 1'
#
loop_
_entity.id
_entity.type
_entity.pdbx_description
1 polymer ?
#
loop_
_entity_poly.entity_id
_entity_poly.type
_entity_poly.pdbx_seq_one_letter_code
_entity_poly.pdbx_strand_id
1 'polypeptide(L)'
;MKRSFRSELDLTSLVKILGVCGFGTGAVVGAVTLLAMVLLHANESGMEELVGALLMPLTGFFYGVLNALIGYPFYRWWCARRHGQRVQGLFVEVEPPGSGGPNKADP
;
A
#
# COMPACT_ATOMS: atom_id res chain seq x y z
N MET A 1 23.74 18.28 -13.70
CA MET A 1 24.38 17.01 -13.31
C MET A 1 23.29 15.94 -13.24
N LYS A 2 23.28 14.91 -14.10
CA LYS A 2 22.26 13.84 -14.03
C LYS A 2 22.56 12.96 -12.81
N ARG A 3 21.72 12.99 -11.77
CA ARG A 3 21.79 12.07 -10.63
C ARG A 3 20.80 10.91 -10.85
N SER A 4 21.18 9.71 -10.45
CA SER A 4 20.36 8.50 -10.53
C SER A 4 19.86 8.16 -9.13
N PHE A 5 18.55 8.21 -8.89
CA PHE A 5 17.96 7.78 -7.63
C PHE A 5 17.34 6.39 -7.79
N ARG A 6 17.52 5.55 -6.77
CA ARG A 6 16.91 4.21 -6.68
C ARG A 6 15.54 4.38 -6.02
N SER A 7 14.47 4.31 -6.80
CA SER A 7 13.11 4.33 -6.29
C SER A 7 12.66 2.91 -5.98
N GLU A 8 12.49 2.60 -4.69
CA GLU A 8 11.99 1.30 -4.22
C GLU A 8 10.88 1.51 -3.20
N LEU A 9 9.92 0.61 -3.22
CA LEU A 9 8.81 0.63 -2.29
C LEU A 9 9.30 0.05 -0.96
N ASP A 10 9.28 0.86 0.09
CA ASP A 10 9.58 0.38 1.44
C ASP A 10 8.51 -0.58 1.94
N LEU A 11 8.90 -1.45 2.87
CA LEU A 11 7.99 -2.44 3.47
C LEU A 11 6.73 -1.77 4.03
N THR A 12 6.89 -0.65 4.73
CA THR A 12 5.76 0.12 5.30
C THR A 12 4.80 0.59 4.23
N SER A 13 5.31 1.05 3.09
CA SER A 13 4.49 1.49 1.95
C SER A 13 3.77 0.30 1.30
N LEU A 14 4.47 -0.82 1.14
CA LEU A 14 3.88 -2.05 0.60
C LEU A 14 2.76 -2.59 1.51
N VAL A 15 2.98 -2.60 2.83
CA VAL A 15 1.97 -3.00 3.84
C VAL A 15 0.75 -2.09 3.79
N LYS A 16 0.94 -0.76 3.68
CA LYS A 16 -0.18 0.18 3.55
C LYS A 16 -0.97 -0.06 2.28
N ILE A 17 -0.31 -0.20 1.14
CA ILE A 17 -0.98 -0.41 -0.16
C ILE A 17 -1.74 -1.73 -0.14
N LEU A 18 -1.08 -2.85 0.18
CA LEU A 18 -1.72 -4.15 0.16
C LEU A 18 -2.75 -4.32 1.28
N GLY A 19 -2.55 -3.70 2.44
CA GLY A 19 -3.54 -3.64 3.50
C GLY A 19 -4.81 -2.91 3.05
N VAL A 20 -4.68 -1.71 2.47
CA VAL A 20 -5.83 -0.95 1.95
C VAL A 20 -6.51 -1.67 0.80
N CYS A 21 -5.75 -2.25 -0.13
CA CYS A 21 -6.31 -3.08 -1.21
C CYS A 21 -7.06 -4.29 -0.65
N GLY A 22 -6.47 -5.00 0.32
CA GLY A 22 -7.09 -6.15 0.98
C GLY A 22 -8.37 -5.76 1.71
N PHE A 23 -8.37 -4.64 2.42
CA PHE A 23 -9.57 -4.09 3.07
C PHE A 23 -10.67 -3.79 2.03
N GLY A 24 -10.31 -3.10 0.94
CA GLY A 24 -11.23 -2.76 -0.13
C GLY A 24 -11.83 -4.01 -0.79
N THR A 25 -11.01 -5.02 -1.10
CA THR A 25 -11.49 -6.30 -1.62
C THR A 25 -12.42 -6.99 -0.63
N GLY A 26 -12.06 -7.04 0.66
CA GLY A 26 -12.93 -7.61 1.70
C GLY A 26 -14.27 -6.88 1.82
N ALA A 27 -14.28 -5.55 1.73
CA ALA A 27 -15.50 -4.75 1.76
C ALA A 27 -16.40 -5.01 0.54
N VAL A 28 -15.83 -5.11 -0.66
CA VAL A 28 -16.59 -5.43 -1.87
C VAL A 28 -17.17 -6.84 -1.78
N VAL A 29 -16.38 -7.83 -1.35
CA VAL A 29 -16.85 -9.21 -1.19
C VAL A 29 -17.95 -9.27 -0.13
N GLY A 30 -17.78 -8.63 1.02
CA GLY A 30 -18.81 -8.55 2.07
C GLY A 30 -20.12 -7.93 1.55
N ALA A 31 -20.05 -6.85 0.77
CA ALA A 31 -21.24 -6.24 0.17
C ALA A 31 -21.94 -7.17 -0.83
N VAL A 32 -21.17 -7.90 -1.65
CA VAL A 32 -21.71 -8.91 -2.58
C VAL A 32 -22.38 -10.05 -1.80
N THR A 33 -21.79 -10.51 -0.70
CA THR A 33 -22.37 -11.55 0.16
C THR A 33 -23.69 -11.11 0.78
N LEU A 34 -23.78 -9.86 1.28
CA LEU A 34 -25.04 -9.32 1.79
C LEU A 34 -26.11 -9.21 0.71
N LEU A 35 -25.74 -8.76 -0.49
CA LEU A 35 -26.66 -8.71 -1.61
C LEU A 35 -27.16 -10.10 -1.99
N ALA A 36 -26.27 -11.09 -2.04
CA ALA A 36 -26.63 -12.48 -2.32
C ALA A 36 -27.55 -13.06 -1.25
N MET A 37 -27.34 -12.74 0.03
CA MET A 37 -28.22 -13.15 1.12
C MET A 37 -29.65 -12.63 0.92
N VAL A 38 -29.80 -11.32 0.65
CA VAL A 38 -31.12 -10.70 0.43
C VAL A 38 -31.85 -11.31 -0.78
N LEU A 39 -31.11 -11.65 -1.84
CA LEU A 39 -31.68 -12.16 -3.09
C LEU A 39 -31.99 -13.67 -3.06
N LEU A 40 -31.19 -14.46 -2.34
CA LEU A 40 -31.24 -15.93 -2.41
C LEU A 40 -31.79 -16.59 -1.14
N HIS A 41 -31.68 -15.95 0.03
CA HIS A 41 -32.01 -16.54 1.34
C HIS A 41 -32.91 -15.62 2.18
N ALA A 42 -33.94 -15.04 1.56
CA ALA A 42 -34.82 -14.04 2.19
C ALA A 42 -35.58 -14.52 3.46
N ASN A 43 -35.64 -15.83 3.72
CA ASN A 43 -36.42 -16.41 4.82
C ASN A 43 -35.58 -16.96 5.99
N GLU A 44 -34.24 -16.87 5.93
CA GLU A 44 -33.38 -17.34 7.02
C GLU A 44 -32.88 -16.17 7.88
N SER A 45 -32.65 -16.44 9.18
CA SER A 45 -32.09 -15.47 10.11
C SER A 45 -30.62 -15.24 9.79
N GLY A 46 -30.31 -14.42 8.78
CA GLY A 46 -28.93 -14.25 8.30
C GLY A 46 -28.05 -13.33 9.15
N MET A 47 -28.13 -13.50 10.47
CA MET A 47 -27.28 -12.80 11.43
C MET A 47 -25.82 -13.27 11.32
N GLU A 48 -25.57 -14.54 11.00
CA GLU A 48 -24.22 -15.08 10.83
C GLU A 48 -23.56 -14.51 9.57
N GLU A 49 -24.29 -14.44 8.46
CA GLU A 49 -23.85 -13.84 7.20
C GLU A 49 -23.59 -12.34 7.37
N LEU A 50 -24.45 -11.64 8.13
CA LEU A 50 -24.24 -10.22 8.42
C LEU A 50 -22.95 -9.99 9.21
N VAL A 51 -22.72 -10.77 10.25
CA VAL A 51 -21.47 -10.70 11.04
C VAL A 51 -20.26 -11.05 10.18
N GLY A 52 -20.37 -12.11 9.36
CA GLY A 52 -19.30 -12.51 8.43
C GLY A 52 -18.96 -11.42 7.42
N ALA A 53 -19.98 -10.79 6.82
CA ALA A 53 -19.80 -9.70 5.88
C ALA A 53 -19.20 -8.43 6.51
N LEU A 54 -19.53 -8.14 7.77
CA LEU A 54 -18.92 -7.04 8.53
C LEU A 54 -17.46 -7.31 8.90
N LEU A 55 -17.07 -8.57 9.09
CA LEU A 55 -15.69 -8.97 9.40
C LEU A 55 -14.82 -9.13 8.14
N MET A 56 -15.41 -9.36 6.97
CA MET A 56 -14.71 -9.52 5.68
C MET A 56 -13.69 -8.40 5.35
N PRO A 57 -13.98 -7.09 5.55
CA PRO A 57 -12.99 -6.04 5.35
C PRO A 57 -11.76 -6.20 6.24
N LEU A 58 -11.95 -6.59 7.51
CA LEU A 58 -10.87 -6.75 8.48
C LEU A 58 -10.00 -7.98 8.16
N THR A 59 -10.63 -9.09 7.79
CA THR A 59 -9.89 -10.29 7.34
C THR A 59 -9.15 -10.00 6.03
N GLY A 60 -9.78 -9.29 5.09
CA GLY A 60 -9.14 -8.83 3.86
C GLY A 60 -7.91 -7.95 4.11
N PHE A 61 -8.01 -6.97 5.02
CA PHE A 61 -6.86 -6.16 5.46
C PHE A 61 -5.74 -7.04 6.01
N PHE A 62 -6.06 -7.96 6.91
CA PHE A 62 -5.09 -8.86 7.53
C PHE A 62 -4.36 -9.72 6.49
N TYR A 63 -5.09 -10.32 5.54
CA TYR A 63 -4.48 -11.08 4.45
C TYR A 63 -3.65 -10.20 3.50
N GLY A 64 -4.06 -8.95 3.27
CA GLY A 64 -3.28 -7.96 2.54
C GLY A 64 -1.92 -7.67 3.21
N VAL A 65 -1.93 -7.47 4.54
CA VAL A 65 -0.70 -7.28 5.33
C VAL A 65 0.18 -8.53 5.30
N LEU A 66 -0.39 -9.72 5.49
CA LEU A 66 0.36 -10.98 5.40
C LEU A 66 1.03 -11.15 4.02
N ASN A 67 0.29 -10.88 2.94
CA ASN A 67 0.85 -10.91 1.59
C ASN A 67 1.98 -9.90 1.39
N ALA A 68 1.89 -8.71 2.01
CA ALA A 68 2.97 -7.75 1.98
C ALA A 68 4.23 -8.26 2.71
N LEU A 69 4.07 -8.83 3.90
CA LEU A 69 5.18 -9.37 4.68
C LEU A 69 5.86 -10.55 3.99
N ILE A 70 5.07 -11.46 3.41
CA ILE A 70 5.57 -12.63 2.67
C ILE A 70 6.16 -12.21 1.32
N GLY A 71 5.53 -11.26 0.61
CA GLY A 71 5.94 -10.80 -0.72
C GLY A 71 7.14 -9.86 -0.71
N TYR A 72 7.33 -9.07 0.35
CA TYR A 72 8.43 -8.12 0.46
C TYR A 72 9.84 -8.72 0.28
N PRO A 73 10.22 -9.85 0.89
CA PRO A 73 11.54 -10.44 0.65
C PRO A 73 11.77 -10.79 -0.82
N PHE A 74 10.76 -11.31 -1.53
CA PHE A 74 10.84 -11.59 -2.96
C PHE A 74 10.94 -10.30 -3.79
N TYR A 75 10.14 -9.29 -3.45
CA TYR A 75 10.19 -7.96 -4.07
C TYR A 75 11.59 -7.33 -3.91
N ARG A 76 12.14 -7.32 -2.70
CA ARG A 76 13.45 -6.75 -2.40
C ARG A 76 14.57 -7.51 -3.11
N TRP A 77 14.50 -8.84 -3.14
CA TRP A 77 15.45 -9.68 -3.87
C TRP A 77 15.41 -9.39 -5.38
N TRP A 78 14.23 -9.27 -5.96
CA TRP A 78 14.05 -8.95 -7.37
C TRP A 78 14.58 -7.56 -7.74
N CYS A 79 14.27 -6.55 -6.92
CA CYS A 79 14.74 -5.18 -7.09
C CYS A 79 16.26 -5.07 -6.99
N ALA A 80 16.88 -5.83 -6.08
CA ALA A 80 18.35 -5.93 -5.98
C ALA A 80 18.96 -6.54 -7.26
N ARG A 81 18.32 -7.56 -7.84
CA ARG A 81 18.81 -8.25 -9.04
C ARG A 81 18.66 -7.43 -10.33
N ARG A 82 17.63 -6.59 -10.45
CA ARG A 82 17.37 -5.76 -11.64
C ARG A 82 17.89 -4.32 -11.54
N HIS A 83 18.68 -3.97 -10.51
CA HIS A 83 19.17 -2.61 -10.27
C HIS A 83 18.06 -1.54 -10.17
N GLY A 84 16.87 -1.92 -9.69
CA GLY A 84 15.73 -1.04 -9.42
C GLY A 84 15.23 -0.18 -10.60
N GLN A 85 14.10 0.48 -10.40
CA GLN A 85 13.64 1.50 -11.35
C GLN A 85 14.51 2.75 -11.14
N ARG A 86 15.53 2.94 -11.98
CA ARG A 86 16.38 4.14 -11.95
C ARG A 86 15.60 5.30 -12.53
N VAL A 87 15.14 6.21 -11.67
CA VAL A 87 14.52 7.46 -12.14
C VAL A 87 15.64 8.42 -12.50
N GLN A 88 15.78 8.72 -13.78
CA GLN A 88 16.71 9.72 -14.29
C GLN A 88 15.91 10.98 -14.64
N GLY A 89 16.23 12.11 -14.01
CA GLY A 89 15.53 13.37 -14.23
C GLY A 89 16.37 14.58 -13.81
N LEU A 90 15.91 15.77 -14.19
CA LEU A 90 16.36 17.03 -13.60
C LEU A 90 15.59 17.22 -12.29
N PHE A 91 16.23 16.86 -11.18
CA PHE A 91 15.69 17.10 -9.85
C PHE A 91 16.21 18.45 -9.35
N VAL A 92 15.30 19.32 -8.92
CA VAL A 92 15.65 20.57 -8.23
C VAL A 92 15.90 20.22 -6.76
N GLU A 93 17.14 20.35 -6.29
CA GLU A 93 17.44 20.32 -4.85
C GLU A 93 16.79 21.57 -4.24
N VAL A 94 15.71 21.38 -3.48
CA VAL A 94 15.14 22.45 -2.66
C VAL A 94 15.90 22.43 -1.34
N GLU A 95 16.74 23.43 -1.10
CA GLU A 95 17.35 23.61 0.23
C GLU A 95 16.24 23.78 1.28
N PRO A 96 16.33 23.08 2.42
CA PRO A 96 15.38 23.29 3.49
C PRO A 96 15.46 24.76 3.95
N PRO A 97 14.33 25.45 4.17
CA PRO A 97 14.33 26.83 4.62
C PRO A 97 15.01 26.89 5.99
N GLY A 98 16.27 27.33 6.02
CA GLY A 98 17.08 27.40 7.24
C GLY A 98 18.54 26.96 7.10
N SER A 99 18.96 26.36 5.98
CA SER A 99 20.40 26.12 5.73
C SER A 99 21.07 27.38 5.18
N GLY A 100 21.18 28.41 6.04
CA GLY A 100 22.04 29.56 5.79
C GLY A 100 23.49 29.09 5.65
N GLY A 101 23.99 29.00 4.42
CA GLY A 101 25.41 28.89 4.15
C GLY A 101 26.14 30.16 4.60
N PRO A 102 27.28 30.05 5.29
CA PRO A 102 28.00 31.20 5.82
C PRO A 102 28.65 32.01 4.69
N ASN A 103 28.50 33.33 4.79
CA ASN A 103 29.39 34.36 4.23
C ASN A 103 29.76 34.24 2.74
N LYS A 104 29.03 34.97 1.90
CA LYS A 104 29.70 35.86 0.94
C LYS A 104 29.82 37.24 1.58
N ALA A 105 30.79 37.38 2.47
CA ALA A 105 31.49 38.64 2.61
C ALA A 105 32.45 38.72 1.43
N ASP A 106 32.40 39.79 0.64
CA ASP A 106 33.56 40.61 0.30
C ASP A 106 33.19 41.72 -0.71
N PRO A 107 33.98 42.81 -0.76
CA PRO A 107 33.54 44.21 -0.75
C PRO A 107 33.17 44.84 -2.09
#